data_AF-A0A9J8C6L8-F1
#
_entry.id   AF-A0A9J8C6L8-F1
#
_cell.length_a   1.000
_cell.length_b   1.000
_cell.length_c   1.000
_cell.angle_alpha   90.00
_cell.angle_beta   90.00
_cell.angle_gamma   90.00
#
_symmetry.space_group_name_H-M   'P 1'
#
loop_
_entity.id
_entity.type
_entity.pdbx_description
1 polymer ?
#
loop_
_entity_poly.entity_id
_entity_poly.type
_entity_poly.pdbx_seq_one_letter_code
_entity_poly.pdbx_strand_id
1 'polypeptide(L)'
;MVVGARRACLSISKPADLLGFSCTTISRVYRKWSENEKISSERQLCGRKCLVDVRGQRRMGRLVRGDRKATVTQISTRTISECTTSRTLTQMGYSSRRSHQPW
;
A
#
# COMPACT_ATOMS: atom_id res chain seq x y z
N MET A 1 -18.65 9.85 -8.62
CA MET A 1 -19.99 10.43 -8.86
C MET A 1 -21.06 9.33 -8.85
N VAL A 2 -21.22 8.60 -7.73
CA VAL A 2 -22.21 7.50 -7.60
C VAL A 2 -23.37 7.93 -6.71
N VAL A 3 -23.05 8.53 -5.56
CA VAL A 3 -24.01 9.06 -4.59
C VAL A 3 -24.92 10.13 -5.19
N GLY A 4 -24.33 11.10 -5.92
CA GLY A 4 -25.09 12.18 -6.56
C GLY A 4 -26.13 11.68 -7.57
N ALA A 5 -25.75 10.70 -8.41
CA ALA A 5 -26.67 10.10 -9.37
C ALA A 5 -27.83 9.34 -8.70
N ARG A 6 -27.56 8.66 -7.58
CA ARG A 6 -28.60 7.99 -6.79
C ARG A 6 -29.54 8.95 -6.06
N ARG A 7 -29.02 10.07 -5.54
CA ARG A 7 -29.84 11.13 -4.94
C ARG A 7 -30.73 11.84 -5.95
N ALA A 8 -30.34 11.86 -7.24
CA ALA A 8 -31.15 12.39 -8.33
C ALA A 8 -32.23 11.41 -8.85
N CYS A 9 -32.63 10.41 -8.05
CA CYS A 9 -33.62 9.37 -8.39
C CYS A 9 -33.32 8.59 -9.68
N LEU A 10 -32.06 8.51 -10.10
CA LEU A 10 -31.68 7.71 -11.26
C LEU A 10 -31.66 6.22 -10.88
N SER A 11 -32.14 5.37 -11.79
CA SER A 11 -32.06 3.91 -11.67
C SER A 11 -30.59 3.46 -11.53
N ILE A 12 -30.36 2.27 -10.96
CA ILE A 12 -29.01 1.73 -10.73
C ILE A 12 -28.19 1.62 -12.03
N SER A 13 -28.87 1.32 -13.13
CA SER A 13 -28.26 1.07 -14.43
C SER A 13 -27.65 2.35 -15.03
N LYS A 14 -28.29 3.52 -14.88
CA LYS A 14 -27.77 4.79 -15.43
C LYS A 14 -26.34 5.15 -14.96
N PRO A 15 -26.01 5.16 -13.65
CA PRO A 15 -24.64 5.38 -13.20
C PRO A 15 -23.72 4.17 -13.44
N ALA A 16 -24.26 2.96 -13.59
CA ALA A 16 -23.47 1.79 -13.96
C ALA A 16 -22.95 1.91 -15.40
N ASP A 17 -23.82 2.26 -16.35
CA ASP A 17 -23.49 2.48 -17.76
C ASP A 17 -22.59 3.71 -17.93
N LEU A 18 -22.89 4.81 -17.24
CA LEU A 18 -22.08 6.04 -17.32
C LEU A 18 -20.64 5.85 -16.81
N LEU A 19 -20.46 5.05 -15.76
CA LEU A 19 -19.14 4.85 -15.14
C LEU A 19 -18.46 3.55 -15.61
N GLY A 20 -19.13 2.73 -16.43
CA GLY A 20 -18.63 1.42 -16.86
C GLY A 20 -18.46 0.40 -15.73
N PHE A 21 -19.17 0.57 -14.61
CA PHE A 21 -19.11 -0.36 -13.47
C PHE A 21 -20.36 -1.23 -13.40
N SER A 22 -20.24 -2.44 -12.86
CA SER A 22 -21.41 -3.30 -12.65
C SER A 22 -22.43 -2.66 -11.68
N CYS A 23 -23.72 -2.94 -11.91
CA CYS A 23 -24.81 -2.54 -10.99
C CYS A 23 -24.57 -3.02 -9.55
N THR A 24 -23.92 -4.17 -9.37
CA THR A 24 -23.54 -4.73 -8.07
C THR A 24 -22.47 -3.89 -7.38
N THR A 25 -21.49 -3.38 -8.11
CA THR A 25 -20.45 -2.47 -7.58
C THR A 25 -21.06 -1.15 -7.16
N ILE A 26 -21.91 -0.56 -8.02
CA ILE A 26 -22.64 0.67 -7.72
C ILE A 26 -23.51 0.51 -6.46
N SER A 27 -24.25 -0.59 -6.34
CA SER A 27 -25.07 -0.87 -5.16
C SER A 27 -24.26 -1.04 -3.88
N ARG A 28 -23.10 -1.73 -3.95
CA ARG A 28 -22.18 -1.87 -2.82
C ARG A 28 -21.60 -0.54 -2.36
N VAL A 29 -21.19 0.31 -3.31
CA VAL A 29 -20.67 1.65 -3.02
C VAL A 29 -21.75 2.53 -2.39
N TYR A 30 -22.96 2.51 -2.93
CA TYR A 30 -24.08 3.29 -2.38
C TYR A 30 -24.45 2.87 -0.97
N ARG A 31 -24.55 1.54 -0.71
CA ARG A 31 -24.83 1.01 0.62
C ARG A 31 -23.75 1.41 1.63
N LYS A 32 -22.48 1.21 1.27
CA LYS A 32 -21.35 1.56 2.14
C LYS A 32 -21.26 3.06 2.43
N TRP A 33 -21.63 3.90 1.46
CA TRP A 33 -21.77 5.33 1.68
C TRP A 33 -22.96 5.65 2.59
N SER A 34 -24.11 5.00 2.43
CA SER A 34 -25.28 5.24 3.29
C SER A 34 -25.05 4.88 4.75
N GLU A 35 -24.20 3.88 5.02
CA GLU A 35 -23.86 3.44 6.38
C GLU A 35 -22.82 4.35 7.05
N ASN A 36 -21.83 4.82 6.28
CA ASN A 36 -20.66 5.52 6.83
C ASN A 36 -20.62 7.02 6.52
N GLU A 37 -21.53 7.51 5.68
CA GLU A 37 -21.59 8.86 5.07
C GLU A 37 -20.30 9.35 4.38
N LYS A 38 -19.30 8.48 4.27
CA LYS A 38 -17.98 8.76 3.72
C LYS A 38 -17.87 8.21 2.30
N ILE A 39 -17.34 9.05 1.42
CA ILE A 39 -17.04 8.69 0.02
C ILE A 39 -15.72 7.93 -0.06
N SER A 40 -14.82 8.14 0.91
CA SER A 40 -13.51 7.49 0.97
C SER A 40 -13.63 6.04 1.45
N SER A 41 -12.73 5.20 0.93
CA SER A 41 -12.57 3.83 1.38
C SER A 41 -11.45 3.74 2.40
N GLU A 42 -11.69 3.07 3.52
CA GLU A 42 -10.66 2.77 4.51
C GLU A 42 -9.66 1.71 4.05
N ARG A 43 -9.74 1.22 2.80
CA ARG A 43 -8.76 0.29 2.23
C ARG A 43 -7.32 0.77 2.34
N GLN A 44 -7.07 2.08 2.43
CA GLN A 44 -5.71 2.61 2.66
C GLN A 44 -5.15 2.24 4.03
N LEU A 45 -6.01 2.04 5.04
CA LEU A 45 -5.63 1.56 6.37
C LEU A 45 -5.58 0.03 6.43
N CYS A 46 -6.17 -0.65 5.45
CA CYS A 46 -6.16 -2.09 5.34
C CYS A 46 -4.87 -2.58 4.67
N GLY A 47 -4.19 -3.54 5.29
CA GLY A 47 -3.00 -4.14 4.72
C GLY A 47 -2.25 -5.01 5.72
N ARG A 48 -1.28 -5.77 5.23
CA ARG A 48 -0.38 -6.54 6.10
C ARG A 48 0.49 -5.57 6.89
N LYS A 49 0.41 -5.63 8.23
CA LYS A 49 1.29 -4.85 9.11
C LYS A 49 2.75 -5.20 8.82
N CYS A 50 3.62 -4.19 8.80
CA CYS A 50 5.06 -4.42 8.71
C CYS A 50 5.52 -5.14 9.98
N LEU A 51 6.30 -6.22 9.81
CA LEU A 51 6.91 -6.95 10.93
C LEU A 51 7.91 -6.07 11.70
N VAL A 52 8.50 -5.09 11.00
CA VAL A 52 9.46 -4.15 11.57
C VAL A 52 8.73 -2.87 11.93
N ASP A 53 8.73 -2.54 13.21
CA ASP A 53 8.20 -1.28 13.73
C ASP A 53 9.06 -0.08 13.27
N VAL A 54 8.53 1.15 13.40
CA VAL A 54 9.22 2.40 13.06
C VAL A 54 10.58 2.50 13.74
N ARG A 55 10.70 2.02 14.99
CA ARG A 55 11.99 1.96 15.70
C ARG A 55 12.98 1.00 15.04
N GLY A 56 12.48 -0.16 14.58
CA GLY A 56 13.27 -1.15 13.87
C GLY A 56 13.77 -0.61 12.52
N GLN A 57 12.92 0.08 11.77
CA GLN A 57 13.30 0.76 10.53
C GLN A 57 14.38 1.82 10.77
N ARG A 58 14.24 2.66 11.81
CA ARG A 58 15.29 3.64 12.20
C ARG A 58 16.62 2.98 12.56
N ARG A 59 16.61 1.85 13.28
CA ARG A 59 17.82 1.09 13.61
C ARG A 59 18.50 0.59 12.34
N MET A 60 17.72 0.03 11.41
CA MET A 60 18.22 -0.42 10.12
C MET A 60 18.82 0.71 9.29
N GLY A 61 18.16 1.87 9.22
CA GLY A 61 18.70 3.05 8.53
C GLY A 61 20.03 3.56 9.10
N ARG A 62 20.25 3.42 10.42
CA ARG A 62 21.56 3.71 11.04
C ARG A 62 22.63 2.70 10.64
N LEU A 63 22.29 1.41 10.64
CA LEU A 63 23.22 0.35 10.20
C LEU A 63 23.67 0.56 8.76
N VAL A 64 22.75 0.82 7.85
CA VAL A 64 23.06 1.07 6.42
C VAL A 64 23.90 2.33 6.22
N ARG A 65 23.69 3.36 7.06
CA ARG A 65 24.44 4.62 6.95
C ARG A 65 25.88 4.48 7.47
N GLY A 66 26.08 3.70 8.54
CA GLY A 66 27.40 3.37 9.08
C GLY A 66 28.19 2.46 8.13
N ASP A 67 27.54 1.43 7.60
CA ASP A 67 28.16 0.42 6.74
C ASP A 67 27.55 0.46 5.33
N ARG A 68 27.86 1.50 4.54
CA ARG A 68 27.29 1.69 3.18
C ARG A 68 27.52 0.53 2.20
N LYS A 69 28.49 -0.35 2.49
CA LYS A 69 28.81 -1.55 1.70
C LYS A 69 28.26 -2.85 2.30
N ALA A 70 27.52 -2.80 3.41
CA ALA A 70 27.00 -4.00 4.04
C ALA A 70 25.97 -4.69 3.15
N THR A 71 26.17 -5.98 2.91
CA THR A 71 25.24 -6.83 2.17
C THR A 71 23.99 -7.08 3.03
N VAL A 72 22.82 -7.25 2.39
CA VAL A 72 21.56 -7.54 3.09
C VAL A 72 21.70 -8.72 4.06
N THR A 73 22.49 -9.73 3.71
CA THR A 73 22.81 -10.88 4.57
C THR A 73 23.48 -10.47 5.89
N GLN A 74 24.43 -9.53 5.88
CA GLN A 74 25.08 -8.99 7.08
C GLN A 74 24.15 -8.12 7.93
N ILE A 75 23.18 -7.44 7.30
CA ILE A 75 22.15 -6.69 8.02
C ILE A 75 21.10 -7.66 8.59
N SER A 76 20.83 -8.76 7.89
CA SER A 76 19.89 -9.82 8.27
C SER A 76 20.34 -10.55 9.53
N THR A 77 21.62 -10.87 9.69
CA THR A 77 22.12 -11.53 10.93
C THR A 77 21.87 -10.72 12.19
N ARG A 78 21.71 -9.40 12.06
CA ARG A 78 21.41 -8.46 13.14
C ARG A 78 19.92 -8.11 13.25
N THR A 79 19.09 -8.71 12.38
CA THR A 79 17.63 -8.52 12.27
C THR A 79 16.94 -9.88 12.14
N ILE A 80 15.65 -9.92 11.75
CA ILE A 80 14.82 -11.14 11.86
C ILE A 80 15.04 -12.10 10.68
N SER A 81 14.85 -11.62 9.45
CA SER A 81 15.00 -12.44 8.24
C SER A 81 15.39 -11.60 7.04
N GLU A 82 16.09 -12.22 6.10
CA GLU A 82 16.64 -11.53 4.94
C GLU A 82 15.53 -10.90 4.08
N CYS A 83 14.43 -11.64 3.86
CA CYS A 83 13.26 -11.13 3.14
C CYS A 83 12.63 -9.92 3.83
N THR A 84 12.55 -9.92 5.16
CA THR A 84 12.02 -8.78 5.93
C THR A 84 12.94 -7.58 5.80
N THR A 85 14.25 -7.82 5.87
CA THR A 85 15.28 -6.80 5.77
C THR A 85 15.31 -6.17 4.38
N SER A 86 15.31 -6.98 3.32
CA SER A 86 15.18 -6.51 1.93
C SER A 86 13.93 -5.67 1.70
N ARG A 87 12.77 -6.13 2.17
CA ARG A 87 11.49 -5.45 1.95
C ARG A 87 11.44 -4.10 2.66
N THR A 88 11.93 -4.03 3.89
CA THR A 88 11.98 -2.78 4.65
C THR A 88 13.02 -1.81 4.11
N LEU A 89 14.19 -2.28 3.66
CA LEU A 89 15.18 -1.46 2.96
C LEU A 89 14.61 -0.88 1.66
N THR A 90 13.90 -1.68 0.87
CA THR A 90 13.19 -1.23 -0.34
C THR A 90 12.15 -0.16 -0.02
N GLN A 91 11.32 -0.39 1.01
CA GLN A 91 10.32 0.58 1.44
C GLN A 91 10.93 1.89 1.97
N MET A 92 12.13 1.83 2.56
CA MET A 92 12.91 2.99 3.00
C MET A 92 13.66 3.69 1.84
N GLY A 93 13.59 3.18 0.61
CA GLY A 93 14.24 3.77 -0.56
C GLY A 93 15.70 3.35 -0.75
N TYR A 94 16.19 2.33 -0.04
CA TYR A 94 17.51 1.74 -0.26
C TYR A 94 17.55 0.72 -1.41
N SER A 95 16.49 0.68 -2.24
CA SER A 95 16.42 -0.16 -3.44
C SER A 95 17.70 -0.04 -4.24
N SER A 96 18.30 -1.20 -4.54
CA SER A 96 19.61 -1.30 -5.17
C SER A 96 19.72 -0.38 -6.40
N ARG A 97 20.67 0.55 -6.36
CA ARG A 97 21.29 1.04 -7.59
C ARG A 97 21.99 -0.17 -8.18
N ARG A 98 21.31 -0.86 -9.09
CA ARG A 98 21.86 -1.98 -9.85
C ARG A 98 23.15 -1.47 -10.50
N SER A 99 24.30 -1.80 -9.93
CA SER A 99 25.58 -1.53 -10.57
C SER A 99 25.62 -2.41 -11.80
N HIS A 100 25.46 -1.78 -12.97
CA HIS A 100 25.73 -2.38 -14.26
C HIS A 100 27.15 -2.97 -14.19
N GLN A 101 27.29 -4.28 -14.08
CA GLN A 101 28.57 -4.96 -14.26
C GLN A 101 28.68 -5.20 -15.77
N PRO A 102 29.68 -4.65 -16.47
CA PRO A 102 29.95 -5.04 -17.84
C PRO A 102 30.53 -6.46 -17.86
N TRP A 103 30.16 -7.18 -18.91
CA TRP A 103 30.55 -8.56 -19.22
C TRP A 103 32.05 -8.66 -19.49
#